data_AF-A0AAW1QNH7-F1
#
_entry.id   AF-A0AAW1QNH7-F1
#
_cell.length_a   1.000
_cell.length_b   1.000
_cell.length_c   1.000
_cell.angle_alpha   90.00
_cell.angle_beta   90.00
_cell.angle_gamma   90.00
#
_symmetry.space_group_name_H-M   'P 1'
#
loop_
_entity.id
_entity.type
_entity.pdbx_description
1 polymer ?
#
loop_
_entity_poly.entity_id
_entity_poly.type
_entity_poly.pdbx_seq_one_letter_code
_entity_poly.pdbx_strand_id
1 'polypeptide(L)'
;MGLHYAALGVGPDASPEQLRAAYRAAVLRLHPDKAAAGGSGAAAGFQDVQLAWEVLRSEQGRVAYDRRVVLGALQAELAVAEQVDLDDMHCRCGGEFWLAEGDLREDADSLLVPCSTCSACIRVLYSLAPG
;
A
#
# COMPACT_ATOMS: atom_id res chain seq x y z
N MET A 1 8.31 -14.05 -1.59
CA MET A 1 7.00 -14.41 -2.20
C MET A 1 5.93 -13.61 -1.48
N GLY A 2 5.19 -12.73 -2.17
CA GLY A 2 4.16 -11.91 -1.52
C GLY A 2 3.01 -12.78 -0.99
N LEU A 3 2.53 -12.50 0.21
CA LEU A 3 1.49 -13.27 0.91
C LEU A 3 0.23 -13.52 0.04
N HIS A 4 -0.20 -12.55 -0.78
CA HIS A 4 -1.38 -12.72 -1.64
C HIS A 4 -1.12 -13.63 -2.85
N TYR A 5 0.06 -13.54 -3.46
CA TYR A 5 0.45 -14.45 -4.55
C TYR A 5 0.60 -15.89 -4.04
N ALA A 6 1.18 -16.06 -2.86
CA ALA A 6 1.30 -17.36 -2.20
C ALA A 6 -0.07 -17.97 -1.85
N ALA A 7 -1.04 -17.16 -1.40
CA ALA A 7 -2.40 -17.61 -1.12
C ALA A 7 -3.11 -18.18 -2.37
N LEU A 8 -2.85 -17.59 -3.54
CA LEU A 8 -3.33 -18.09 -4.84
C LEU A 8 -2.44 -19.19 -5.43
N GLY A 9 -1.26 -19.46 -4.85
CA GLY A 9 -0.32 -20.46 -5.34
C GLY A 9 0.37 -20.06 -6.65
N VAL A 10 0.55 -18.76 -6.90
CA VAL A 10 1.19 -18.23 -8.11
C VAL A 10 2.38 -17.34 -7.78
N GLY A 11 3.22 -17.05 -8.78
CA GLY A 11 4.31 -16.09 -8.66
C GLY A 11 3.87 -14.64 -8.90
N PRO A 12 4.70 -13.66 -8.52
CA PRO A 12 4.44 -12.24 -8.81
C PRO A 12 4.44 -11.92 -10.30
N ASP A 13 5.02 -12.76 -11.15
CA ASP A 13 5.04 -12.61 -12.61
C ASP A 13 3.80 -13.22 -13.30
N ALA A 14 2.82 -13.70 -12.53
CA ALA A 14 1.62 -14.33 -13.07
C ALA A 14 0.82 -13.37 -13.97
N SER A 15 0.37 -13.88 -15.10
CA SER A 15 -0.53 -13.16 -16.00
C SER A 15 -1.93 -12.99 -15.37
N PRO A 16 -2.73 -12.01 -15.81
CA PRO A 16 -4.11 -11.84 -15.33
C PRO A 16 -4.97 -13.09 -15.52
N GLU A 17 -4.71 -13.87 -16.59
CA GLU A 17 -5.41 -15.11 -16.88
C GLU A 17 -5.02 -16.22 -15.89
N GLN A 18 -3.73 -16.32 -15.56
CA GLN A 18 -3.22 -17.26 -14.57
C GLN A 18 -3.75 -16.94 -13.18
N LEU A 19 -3.82 -15.65 -12.79
CA LEU A 19 -4.43 -15.21 -11.53
C LEU A 19 -5.91 -15.60 -11.43
N ARG A 20 -6.69 -15.36 -12.50
CA ARG A 20 -8.11 -15.76 -12.57
C ARG A 20 -8.28 -17.27 -12.47
N ALA A 21 -7.45 -18.04 -13.17
CA ALA A 21 -7.51 -19.49 -13.16
C ALA A 21 -7.17 -20.05 -11.77
N ALA A 22 -6.12 -19.52 -11.14
CA ALA A 22 -5.68 -19.89 -9.81
C ALA A 22 -6.74 -19.59 -8.74
N TYR A 23 -7.35 -18.40 -8.79
CA TYR A 23 -8.45 -18.05 -7.90
C TYR A 23 -9.63 -19.02 -8.01
N ARG A 24 -10.08 -19.33 -9.23
CA ARG A 24 -11.19 -20.29 -9.44
C ARG A 24 -10.85 -21.67 -8.89
N ALA A 25 -9.63 -22.16 -9.14
CA ALA A 25 -9.17 -23.45 -8.63
C ALA A 25 -9.11 -23.47 -7.10
N ALA A 26 -8.61 -22.41 -6.48
CA ALA A 26 -8.50 -22.27 -5.03
C ALA A 26 -9.88 -22.22 -4.36
N VAL A 27 -10.82 -21.44 -4.91
CA VAL A 27 -12.22 -21.38 -4.44
C VAL A 27 -12.89 -22.74 -4.51
N LEU A 28 -12.75 -23.49 -5.61
CA LEU A 28 -13.33 -24.84 -5.76
C LEU A 28 -12.74 -25.86 -4.78
N ARG A 29 -11.48 -25.69 -4.38
CA ARG A 29 -10.79 -26.56 -3.43
C ARG A 29 -11.17 -26.25 -1.98
N LEU A 30 -11.31 -24.96 -1.66
CA LEU A 30 -11.48 -24.46 -0.30
C LEU A 30 -12.92 -24.04 0.03
N HIS A 31 -13.87 -24.26 -0.90
CA HIS A 31 -15.26 -23.86 -0.72
C HIS A 31 -15.83 -24.39 0.60
N PRO A 32 -16.50 -23.56 1.41
CA PRO A 32 -16.99 -23.95 2.74
C PRO A 32 -17.98 -25.12 2.70
N ASP A 33 -18.70 -25.31 1.59
CA ASP A 33 -19.58 -26.46 1.37
C ASP A 33 -18.84 -27.81 1.41
N LYS A 34 -17.56 -27.85 0.98
CA LYS A 34 -16.70 -29.04 1.12
C LYS A 34 -16.10 -29.17 2.51
N ALA A 35 -15.96 -28.07 3.25
CA ALA A 35 -15.44 -28.05 4.61
C ALA A 35 -16.44 -28.59 5.65
N ALA A 36 -17.74 -28.54 5.34
CA ALA A 36 -18.81 -29.15 6.13
C ALA A 36 -18.63 -30.69 6.32
N ALA A 37 -17.78 -31.33 5.51
CA ALA A 37 -17.44 -32.75 5.60
C ALA A 37 -16.18 -33.08 6.45
N GLY A 38 -15.54 -32.10 7.12
CA GLY A 38 -14.60 -32.40 8.21
C GLY A 38 -13.22 -31.72 8.24
N GLY A 39 -13.12 -30.38 8.13
CA GLY A 39 -11.83 -29.73 8.40
C GLY A 39 -11.87 -28.23 8.66
N SER A 40 -11.41 -27.78 9.84
CA SER A 40 -11.31 -26.37 10.25
C SER A 40 -10.31 -25.55 9.42
N GLY A 41 -9.32 -26.20 8.78
CA GLY A 41 -8.29 -25.53 7.97
C GLY A 41 -8.77 -24.99 6.62
N ALA A 42 -9.90 -25.47 6.09
CA ALA A 42 -10.43 -25.03 4.80
C ALA A 42 -11.03 -23.61 4.86
N ALA A 43 -11.62 -23.23 6.00
CA ALA A 43 -12.25 -21.93 6.19
C ALA A 43 -11.23 -20.77 6.23
N ALA A 44 -10.10 -20.96 6.94
CA ALA A 44 -9.02 -19.97 6.99
C ALA A 44 -8.40 -19.75 5.59
N GLY A 45 -8.10 -20.84 4.87
CA GLY A 45 -7.55 -20.73 3.51
C GLY A 45 -8.51 -20.07 2.51
N PHE A 46 -9.83 -20.24 2.67
CA PHE A 46 -10.81 -19.60 1.80
C PHE A 46 -10.79 -18.07 1.95
N GLN A 47 -10.72 -17.59 3.20
CA GLN A 47 -10.65 -16.15 3.49
C GLN A 47 -9.38 -15.53 2.91
N ASP A 48 -8.22 -16.19 3.07
CA ASP A 48 -6.95 -15.73 2.52
C ASP A 48 -6.99 -15.60 0.99
N VAL A 49 -7.58 -16.58 0.31
CA VAL A 49 -7.76 -16.57 -1.15
C VAL A 49 -8.67 -15.43 -1.60
N GLN A 50 -9.74 -15.17 -0.85
CA GLN A 50 -10.69 -14.11 -1.17
C GLN A 50 -10.07 -12.72 -0.98
N LEU A 51 -9.33 -12.51 0.11
CA LEU A 51 -8.57 -11.28 0.36
C LEU A 51 -7.50 -11.06 -0.71
N ALA A 52 -6.75 -12.11 -1.06
CA ALA A 52 -5.75 -12.04 -2.13
C ALA A 52 -6.38 -11.65 -3.47
N TRP A 53 -7.54 -12.20 -3.80
CA TRP A 53 -8.24 -11.89 -5.04
C TRP A 53 -8.74 -10.45 -5.09
N GLU A 54 -9.32 -9.93 -4.01
CA GLU A 54 -9.80 -8.54 -3.97
C GLU A 54 -8.67 -7.53 -4.27
N VAL A 55 -7.45 -7.83 -3.83
CA VAL A 55 -6.27 -7.01 -4.08
C VAL A 55 -5.71 -7.23 -5.49
N LEU A 56 -5.56 -8.49 -5.94
CA LEU A 56 -4.83 -8.83 -7.16
C LEU A 56 -5.68 -8.86 -8.45
N ARG A 57 -7.02 -8.80 -8.34
CA ARG A 57 -7.92 -8.93 -9.50
C ARG A 57 -7.84 -7.77 -10.50
N SER A 58 -7.42 -6.58 -10.05
CA SER A 58 -7.29 -5.38 -10.88
C SER A 58 -5.83 -4.98 -10.99
N GLU A 59 -5.47 -4.41 -12.14
CA GLU A 59 -4.10 -3.94 -12.39
C GLU A 59 -3.70 -2.87 -11.39
N GLN A 60 -4.60 -1.92 -11.09
CA GLN A 60 -4.35 -0.87 -10.11
C GLN A 60 -4.14 -1.42 -8.69
N GLY A 61 -4.94 -2.41 -8.29
CA GLY A 61 -4.82 -3.06 -6.97
C GLY A 61 -3.51 -3.83 -6.85
N ARG A 62 -3.10 -4.51 -7.92
CA ARG A 62 -1.82 -5.21 -8.01
C ARG A 62 -0.63 -4.26 -7.90
N VAL A 63 -0.61 -3.18 -8.69
CA VAL A 63 0.45 -2.17 -8.64
C VAL A 63 0.55 -1.54 -7.24
N ALA A 64 -0.58 -1.22 -6.62
CA ALA A 64 -0.61 -0.68 -5.26
C ALA A 64 -0.07 -1.67 -4.22
N TYR A 65 -0.41 -2.95 -4.36
CA TYR A 65 0.11 -4.02 -3.50
C TYR A 65 1.60 -4.20 -3.67
N ASP A 66 2.09 -4.32 -4.90
CA ASP A 66 3.51 -4.52 -5.19
C ASP A 66 4.34 -3.34 -4.67
N ARG A 67 3.85 -2.11 -4.85
CA ARG A 67 4.46 -0.91 -4.27
C ARG A 67 4.55 -1.01 -2.74
N ARG A 68 3.47 -1.41 -2.05
CA ARG A 68 3.47 -1.58 -0.59
C ARG A 68 4.45 -2.66 -0.13
N VAL A 69 4.55 -3.77 -0.86
CA VAL A 69 5.49 -4.86 -0.53
C VAL A 69 6.93 -4.37 -0.65
N VAL A 70 7.27 -3.69 -1.74
CA VAL A 70 8.61 -3.11 -1.95
C VAL A 70 8.93 -2.07 -0.89
N LEU A 71 8.01 -1.14 -0.61
CA LEU A 71 8.19 -0.13 0.43
C LEU A 71 8.38 -0.75 1.81
N GLY A 72 7.59 -1.76 2.16
CA GLY A 72 7.73 -2.47 3.43
C GLY A 72 9.07 -3.20 3.58
N ALA A 73 9.59 -3.78 2.49
CA ALA A 73 10.91 -4.39 2.49
C ALA A 73 12.03 -3.36 2.68
N LEU A 74 11.95 -2.22 1.98
CA LEU A 74 12.90 -1.11 2.15
C LEU A 74 12.82 -0.52 3.57
N GLN A 75 11.62 -0.38 4.13
CA GLN A 75 11.42 0.09 5.50
C GLN A 75 11.99 -0.87 6.55
N ALA A 76 11.98 -2.18 6.30
CA ALA A 76 12.59 -3.16 7.20
C ALA A 76 14.12 -3.09 7.21
N GLU A 77 14.74 -2.62 6.13
CA GLU A 77 16.19 -2.42 6.03
C GLU A 77 16.64 -1.04 6.51
N LEU A 78 15.76 -0.03 6.46
CA LEU A 78 15.98 1.23 7.16
C LEU A 78 15.76 1.02 8.67
N ALA A 79 16.82 1.16 9.45
CA ALA A 79 16.69 1.39 10.89
C ALA A 79 16.01 2.75 11.10
N VAL A 80 14.68 2.76 11.11
CA VAL A 80 13.89 3.93 11.46
C VAL A 80 14.22 4.25 12.92
N ALA A 81 15.12 5.22 13.11
CA ALA A 81 15.57 5.61 14.44
C ALA A 81 14.41 6.15 15.29
N GLU A 82 13.40 6.75 14.66
CA GLU A 82 12.20 7.24 15.32
C GLU A 82 11.02 7.29 14.32
N GLN A 83 9.85 6.82 14.75
CA GLN A 83 8.57 7.06 14.09
C GLN A 83 7.91 8.23 14.82
N VAL A 84 7.62 9.30 14.09
CA VAL A 84 7.00 10.53 14.62
C VAL A 84 5.62 10.67 14.00
N ASP A 85 4.62 11.05 14.80
CA ASP A 85 3.27 11.29 14.29
C ASP A 85 3.27 12.44 13.27
N LEU A 86 2.34 12.41 12.32
CA LEU A 86 2.19 13.46 11.32
C LEU A 86 1.81 14.80 11.99
N ASP A 87 1.06 14.75 13.09
CA ASP A 87 0.70 15.90 13.92
C ASP A 87 1.91 16.39 14.75
N ASP A 88 2.95 15.57 14.89
CA ASP A 88 4.19 15.88 15.60
C ASP A 88 5.29 16.46 14.69
N MET A 89 5.00 16.72 13.40
CA MET A 89 5.94 17.31 12.44
C MET A 89 6.18 18.81 12.69
N HIS A 90 6.71 19.12 13.87
CA HIS A 90 7.11 20.46 14.29
C HIS A 90 8.57 20.71 13.92
N CYS A 91 8.90 21.95 13.55
CA CYS A 91 10.31 22.31 13.41
C CYS A 91 10.99 22.18 14.79
N ARG A 92 12.24 21.70 14.84
CA ARG A 92 13.00 21.52 16.11
C ARG A 92 13.10 22.80 16.96
N CYS A 93 12.90 23.98 16.37
CA CYS A 93 12.85 25.26 17.09
C CYS A 93 11.50 25.57 17.77
N GLY A 94 10.47 24.72 17.60
CA GLY A 94 9.10 24.95 18.04
C GLY A 94 8.25 25.79 17.08
N GLY A 95 8.79 26.15 15.91
CA GLY A 95 8.07 26.89 14.88
C GLY A 95 7.25 25.99 13.93
N GLU A 96 6.32 26.62 13.23
CA GLU A 96 5.33 25.94 12.39
C GLU A 96 5.63 26.14 10.90
N PHE A 97 5.08 25.24 10.07
CA PHE A 97 5.08 25.35 8.61
C PHE A 97 3.64 25.60 8.16
N TRP A 98 3.43 26.69 7.43
CA TRP A 98 2.10 27.11 6.97
C TRP A 98 2.03 27.01 5.46
N LEU A 99 0.98 26.35 4.96
CA LEU A 99 0.70 26.21 3.53
C LEU A 99 -0.79 26.41 3.31
N ALA A 100 -1.14 27.37 2.45
CA ALA A 100 -2.50 27.58 2.00
C ALA A 100 -2.71 26.99 0.60
N GLU A 101 -3.97 26.73 0.23
CA GLU A 101 -4.32 26.25 -1.11
C GLU A 101 -3.83 27.21 -2.20
N GLY A 102 -3.82 28.52 -1.92
CA GLY A 102 -3.30 29.55 -2.83
C GLY A 102 -1.78 29.53 -3.04
N ASP A 103 -1.02 28.80 -2.21
CA ASP A 103 0.42 28.61 -2.41
C ASP A 103 0.71 27.49 -3.43
N LEU A 104 -0.28 26.64 -3.70
CA LEU A 104 -0.19 25.54 -4.67
C LEU A 104 -0.41 26.09 -6.08
N ARG A 105 0.66 26.09 -6.87
CA ARG A 105 0.64 26.52 -8.27
C ARG A 105 0.54 25.32 -9.21
N GLU A 106 -0.26 25.45 -10.27
CA GLU A 106 -0.41 24.42 -11.31
C GLU A 106 0.90 24.14 -12.06
N ASP A 107 1.79 25.12 -12.15
CA ASP A 107 3.07 25.02 -12.85
C ASP A 107 4.24 24.47 -12.00
N ALA A 108 4.00 24.12 -10.73
CA ALA A 108 5.06 23.66 -9.83
C ALA A 108 4.78 22.25 -9.27
N ASP A 109 5.71 21.32 -9.51
CA ASP A 109 5.67 19.96 -8.94
C ASP A 109 6.12 19.89 -7.47
N SER A 110 6.70 21.00 -6.96
CA SER A 110 7.15 21.08 -5.58
C SER A 110 7.21 22.52 -5.06
N LEU A 111 6.96 22.68 -3.76
CA LEU A 111 7.01 23.95 -3.05
C LEU A 111 7.96 23.84 -1.84
N LEU A 112 8.71 24.90 -1.56
CA LEU A 112 9.50 25.03 -0.33
C LEU A 112 8.74 25.88 0.68
N VAL A 113 8.48 25.32 1.86
CA VAL A 113 7.76 25.98 2.95
C VAL A 113 8.75 26.30 4.08
N PRO A 114 9.02 27.59 4.37
CA PRO A 114 9.91 27.97 5.45
C PRO A 114 9.23 27.82 6.81
N CYS A 115 10.02 27.58 7.85
CA CYS A 115 9.58 27.64 9.24
C CYS A 115 9.31 29.09 9.65
N SER A 116 8.27 29.33 10.44
CA SER A 116 7.93 30.67 10.95
C SER A 116 8.98 31.28 11.90
N THR A 117 9.86 30.45 12.47
CA THR A 117 10.75 30.87 13.59
C THR A 117 12.24 30.56 13.36
N CYS A 118 12.63 29.95 12.25
CA CYS A 118 14.05 29.68 11.94
C CYS A 118 14.31 29.56 10.44
N SER A 119 15.54 29.22 10.04
CA SER A 119 15.96 29.07 8.64
C SER A 119 15.69 27.69 8.02
N ALA A 120 15.00 26.79 8.72
CA ALA A 120 14.64 25.49 8.17
C ALA A 120 13.49 25.62 7.16
N CYS A 121 13.54 24.82 6.09
CA CYS A 121 12.46 24.72 5.10
C CYS A 121 12.14 23.25 4.84
N ILE A 122 10.86 22.93 4.66
CA ILE A 122 10.42 21.63 4.15
C ILE A 122 10.11 21.73 2.66
N ARG A 123 10.30 20.64 1.91
CA ARG A 123 9.88 20.53 0.51
C ARG A 123 8.63 19.69 0.43
N VAL A 124 7.54 20.29 -0.04
CA VAL A 124 6.26 19.63 -0.30
C VAL A 124 6.22 19.25 -1.77
N LEU A 125 6.09 17.96 -2.06
CA LEU A 125 5.86 17.45 -3.42
C LEU A 125 4.37 17.29 -3.63
N TYR A 126 3.80 17.86 -4.69
CA TYR A 126 2.38 17.75 -4.99
C TYR A 126 2.15 17.69 -6.50
N SER A 127 1.01 17.14 -6.90
CA SER A 127 0.53 17.15 -8.27
C SER A 127 -0.96 17.46 -8.24
N LEU A 128 -1.38 18.53 -8.90
CA LEU A 128 -2.81 18.85 -9.02
C LEU A 128 -3.43 17.91 -10.06
N ALA A 129 -4.50 17.24 -9.69
CA ALA A 129 -5.25 16.41 -10.63
C ALA A 129 -5.89 17.33 -11.68
N PRO A 130 -5.84 17.00 -12.99
CA PRO A 130 -6.55 17.77 -13.99
C PRO A 130 -8.05 17.69 -13.72
N GLY A 131 -8.69 18.85 -13.57
CA GLY A 131 -10.13 19.01 -13.34
C GLY A 131 -10.98 18.66 -14.55
#